data_AF-A0A842QE28-F1
#
_entry.id   AF-A0A842QE28-F1
#
_cell.length_a   1.000
_cell.length_b   1.000
_cell.length_c   1.000
_cell.angle_alpha   90.00
_cell.angle_beta   90.00
_cell.angle_gamma   90.00
#
_symmetry.space_group_name_H-M   'P 1'
#
loop_
_entity.id
_entity.type
_entity.pdbx_description
1 polymer ?
#
loop_
_entity_poly.entity_id
_entity_poly.type
_entity_poly.pdbx_seq_one_letter_code
_entity_poly.pdbx_strand_id
1 'polypeptide(L)'
;MYFPLLSPLTNFAEMITMYFAEIWDFLIFIGYSSAVIVVLTGAILWFTEANPKRGKGLVFGGIVLAIVVQYFVTYPPSFVA
;
A
#
# COMPACT_ATOMS: atom_id res chain seq x y z
N MET A 1 -11.94 -27.65 -26.52
CA MET A 1 -11.67 -26.45 -25.70
C MET A 1 -12.62 -25.36 -26.19
N TYR A 2 -13.69 -25.08 -25.46
CA TYR A 2 -14.62 -24.00 -25.80
C TYR A 2 -14.09 -22.70 -25.18
N PHE A 3 -13.71 -21.74 -26.01
CA PHE A 3 -13.48 -20.36 -25.56
C PHE A 3 -14.85 -19.69 -25.51
N PRO A 4 -15.41 -19.37 -24.33
CA PRO A 4 -16.61 -18.56 -24.28
C PRO A 4 -16.27 -17.20 -24.90
N LEU A 5 -16.93 -16.85 -26.01
CA LEU A 5 -16.87 -15.50 -26.54
C LEU A 5 -17.62 -14.60 -25.56
N LEU A 6 -16.88 -14.01 -24.63
CA LEU A 6 -17.40 -13.02 -23.70
C LEU A 6 -17.85 -11.78 -24.48
N SER A 7 -18.88 -11.11 -23.97
CA SER A 7 -19.35 -9.87 -24.57
C SER A 7 -18.24 -8.81 -24.57
N PRO A 8 -18.21 -7.86 -25.52
CA PRO A 8 -17.24 -6.77 -25.52
C PRO A 8 -17.19 -6.00 -24.18
N LEU A 9 -18.33 -5.84 -23.51
CA LEU A 9 -18.40 -5.19 -22.20
C LEU A 9 -17.70 -6.00 -21.11
N THR A 10 -17.81 -7.33 -21.15
CA THR A 10 -17.13 -8.22 -20.20
C THR A 10 -15.61 -8.17 -20.41
N ASN A 11 -15.14 -8.23 -21.66
CA ASN A 11 -13.71 -8.10 -21.97
C ASN A 11 -13.15 -6.75 -21.51
N PHE A 12 -13.91 -5.67 -21.70
CA PHE A 12 -13.52 -4.34 -21.22
C PHE A 12 -13.44 -4.26 -19.69
N ALA A 13 -14.42 -4.85 -18.99
CA ALA A 13 -14.42 -4.91 -17.53
C ALA A 13 -13.24 -5.71 -16.99
N GLU A 14 -12.91 -6.86 -17.60
CA GLU A 14 -11.72 -7.65 -17.23
C GLU A 14 -10.42 -6.85 -17.41
N MET A 15 -10.29 -6.13 -18.53
CA MET A 15 -9.12 -5.31 -18.80
C MET A 15 -8.95 -4.20 -17.74
N ILE A 16 -10.02 -3.50 -17.38
CA ILE A 16 -9.96 -2.45 -16.34
C ILE A 16 -9.63 -3.04 -14.96
N THR A 17 -10.26 -4.15 -14.59
CA THR A 17 -10.00 -4.85 -13.34
C THR A 17 -8.52 -5.20 -13.19
N MET A 18 -7.89 -5.67 -14.26
CA MET A 18 -6.45 -5.97 -14.29
C MET A 18 -5.59 -4.73 -13.99
N TYR A 19 -5.89 -3.59 -14.62
CA TYR A 19 -5.17 -2.34 -14.35
C TYR A 19 -5.38 -1.85 -12.92
N PHE A 20 -6.58 -2.00 -12.35
CA PHE A 20 -6.82 -1.64 -10.96
C PHE A 20 -6.08 -2.55 -9.99
N ALA A 21 -5.96 -3.84 -10.28
CA ALA A 21 -5.14 -4.74 -9.48
C ALA A 21 -3.67 -4.34 -9.50
N GLU A 22 -3.11 -4.00 -10.66
CA GLU A 22 -1.72 -3.54 -10.77
C GLU A 22 -1.46 -2.24 -10.00
N ILE A 23 -2.37 -1.27 -10.12
CA ILE A 23 -2.29 -0.01 -9.36
C ILE A 23 -2.36 -0.29 -7.85
N TRP A 24 -3.21 -1.22 -7.43
CA TRP A 24 -3.34 -1.59 -6.03
C TRP A 24 -2.04 -2.17 -5.47
N ASP A 25 -1.43 -3.11 -6.18
CA ASP A 25 -0.13 -3.69 -5.77
C ASP A 25 0.96 -2.62 -5.67
N PHE A 26 0.97 -1.67 -6.60
CA PHE A 26 1.89 -0.53 -6.56
C PHE A 26 1.65 0.38 -5.34
N LEU A 27 0.38 0.64 -4.99
CA LEU A 27 0.05 1.43 -3.80
C LEU A 27 0.46 0.73 -2.50
N ILE A 28 0.25 -0.58 -2.40
CA ILE A 28 0.70 -1.39 -1.25
C ILE A 28 2.22 -1.33 -1.13
N PHE A 29 2.94 -1.48 -2.25
CA PHE A 29 4.40 -1.38 -2.29
C PHE A 29 4.91 -0.02 -1.80
N ILE A 30 4.32 1.09 -2.28
CA ILE A 30 4.66 2.44 -1.81
C ILE A 30 4.34 2.60 -0.33
N GLY A 31 3.19 2.09 0.12
CA GLY A 31 2.76 2.17 1.50
C GLY A 31 3.76 1.53 2.47
N TYR A 32 4.18 0.30 2.19
CA TYR A 32 5.20 -0.39 2.99
C TYR A 32 6.54 0.33 2.97
N SER A 33 7.03 0.70 1.79
CA SER A 33 8.32 1.40 1.64
C SER A 33 8.33 2.73 2.40
N SER A 34 7.23 3.48 2.30
CA SER A 34 7.07 4.77 3.00
C SER A 34 7.03 4.59 4.52
N ALA A 35 6.31 3.58 5.02
CA ALA A 35 6.27 3.30 6.45
C ALA A 35 7.68 3.01 7.01
N VAL A 36 8.47 2.17 6.32
CA VAL A 36 9.85 1.88 6.70
C VAL A 36 10.71 3.16 6.71
N ILE A 37 10.67 3.95 5.63
CA ILE A 37 11.46 5.18 5.52
C ILE A 37 11.10 6.19 6.63
N VAL A 38 9.80 6.37 6.91
CA VAL A 38 9.33 7.29 7.94
C VAL A 38 9.77 6.84 9.34
N VAL A 39 9.66 5.54 9.66
CA VAL A 39 10.13 4.99 10.93
C VAL A 39 11.64 5.18 11.09
N LEU A 40 12.44 4.85 10.07
CA LEU A 40 13.89 5.00 10.12
C LEU A 40 14.30 6.47 10.28
N THR A 41 13.68 7.37 9.52
CA THR A 41 13.94 8.82 9.62
C THR A 41 13.58 9.33 11.02
N GLY A 42 12.44 8.90 11.57
CA GLY A 42 12.03 9.22 12.92
C GLY A 42 12.98 8.70 13.98
N ALA A 43 13.46 7.46 13.82
CA ALA A 43 14.41 6.82 14.73
C ALA A 43 15.76 7.55 14.73
N ILE A 44 16.26 7.93 13.55
CA ILE A 44 17.50 8.73 13.44
C ILE A 44 17.33 10.06 14.18
N LEU A 45 16.26 10.82 13.91
CA LEU A 45 16.01 12.11 14.59
C LEU A 45 15.84 11.98 16.10
N TRP A 46 15.30 10.85 16.56
CA TRP A 46 15.13 10.59 17.99
C TRP A 46 16.45 10.19 18.65
N PHE A 47 17.17 9.21 18.12
CA PHE A 47 18.38 8.67 18.74
C PHE A 47 19.60 9.57 18.60
N THR A 48 19.65 10.44 17.59
CA THR A 48 20.70 11.48 17.48
C THR A 48 20.41 12.71 18.32
N GLU A 49 19.27 12.74 19.03
CA GLU A 49 18.78 13.90 19.77
C GLU A 49 18.62 15.19 18.94
N ALA A 50 18.70 15.12 17.60
CA ALA A 50 18.57 16.28 16.72
C ALA A 50 17.19 16.94 16.82
N ASN A 51 16.12 16.14 16.93
CA ASN A 51 14.78 16.63 17.25
C ASN A 51 13.92 15.49 17.85
N PRO A 52 14.04 15.20 19.15
CA PRO A 52 13.39 14.04 19.78
C PRO A 52 11.86 14.07 19.69
N LYS A 53 11.24 15.25 19.80
CA LYS A 53 9.79 15.40 19.71
C LYS A 53 9.28 15.03 18.33
N ARG A 54 9.92 15.53 17.26
CA ARG A 54 9.57 15.18 15.88
C ARG A 54 9.92 13.73 15.55
N GLY A 55 11.06 13.24 16.03
CA GLY A 55 11.51 11.86 15.82
C GLY A 55 10.50 10.84 16.35
N LYS A 56 10.08 10.98 17.61
CA LYS A 56 9.03 10.13 18.21
C LYS A 56 7.71 10.19 17.44
N GLY A 57 7.31 11.38 17.00
CA GLY A 57 6.10 11.57 16.18
C GLY A 57 6.17 10.84 14.83
N LEU A 58 7.32 10.87 14.17
CA LEU A 58 7.56 10.15 12.91
C LEU A 58 7.59 8.64 13.12
N VAL A 59 8.25 8.13 14.15
CA VAL A 59 8.23 6.68 14.48
C VAL A 59 6.80 6.22 14.69
N PHE A 60 6.03 6.93 15.51
CA PHE A 60 4.62 6.59 15.75
C PHE A 60 3.79 6.67 14.46
N GLY A 61 3.94 7.74 13.68
CA GLY A 61 3.23 7.91 12.41
C GLY A 61 3.55 6.81 11.40
N GLY A 62 4.81 6.38 11.31
CA GLY A 62 5.23 5.28 10.45
C GLY A 62 4.67 3.93 10.90
N ILE A 63 4.58 3.67 12.21
CA ILE A 63 3.91 2.47 12.75
C ILE A 63 2.41 2.49 12.41
N VAL A 64 1.74 3.62 12.60
CA VAL A 64 0.32 3.76 12.24
C VAL A 64 0.12 3.54 10.74
N LEU A 65 0.99 4.11 9.89
CA LEU A 65 0.93 3.88 8.44
C LEU A 65 1.11 2.39 8.11
N ALA A 66 2.06 1.70 8.74
CA ALA A 66 2.25 0.26 8.54
C ALA A 66 0.99 -0.55 8.91
N ILE A 67 0.32 -0.20 10.01
CA ILE A 67 -0.94 -0.85 10.43
C ILE A 67 -2.03 -0.61 9.38
N VAL A 68 -2.17 0.62 8.89
CA VAL A 68 -3.16 0.95 7.85
C VAL A 68 -2.89 0.19 6.56
N VAL A 69 -1.64 0.14 6.10
CA VAL A 69 -1.26 -0.64 4.91
C VAL A 69 -1.54 -2.13 5.13
N GLN A 70 -1.17 -2.67 6.30
CA GLN A 70 -1.43 -4.07 6.63
C GLN A 70 -2.92 -4.41 6.64
N TYR A 71 -3.77 -3.50 7.10
CA TYR A 71 -5.22 -3.66 7.00
C TYR A 71 -5.67 -3.82 5.55
N PHE A 72 -5.19 -2.98 4.64
CA PHE A 72 -5.54 -3.04 3.21
C PHE A 72 -4.97 -4.27 2.49
N VAL A 73 -3.84 -4.81 2.95
CA VAL A 73 -3.34 -6.11 2.47
C VAL A 73 -4.22 -7.26 2.96
N THR A 74 -4.71 -7.18 4.19
CA THR A 74 -5.56 -8.22 4.80
C THR A 74 -6.97 -8.23 4.20
N TYR A 75 -7.49 -7.05 3.86
CA TYR A 75 -8.82 -6.84 3.30
C TYR A 75 -8.72 -6.07 1.98
N PRO A 76 -8.22 -6.71 0.90
CA PRO A 76 -8.10 -6.05 -0.39
C PRO A 76 -9.48 -5.84 -1.04
N PRO A 77 -9.60 -4.90 -1.98
CA PRO A 77 -10.84 -4.68 -2.72
C PRO A 77 -11.16 -5.87 -3.64
N SER A 78 -12.42 -6.02 -3.99
CA SER A 78 -12.94 -7.17 -4.76
C SER A 78 -12.36 -7.32 -6.17
N PHE A 79 -11.68 -6.30 -6.69
CA PHE A 79 -11.01 -6.36 -8.00
C PHE A 79 -9.60 -6.97 -7.93
N VAL A 80 -9.10 -7.24 -6.72
CA VAL A 80 -7.83 -7.94 -6.45
C VAL A 80 -8.07 -9.37 -5.93
N ALA A 81 -9.25 -9.61 -5.35
CA ALA A 81 -9.63 -10.83 -4.64
C ALA A 81 -9.87 -12.03 -5.56
#